data_AF-A0A7Y5K6R6-F1
#
_entry.id   AF-A0A7Y5K6R6-F1
#
_cell.length_a   1.000
_cell.length_b   1.000
_cell.length_c   1.000
_cell.angle_alpha   90.00
_cell.angle_beta   90.00
_cell.angle_gamma   90.00
#
_symmetry.space_group_name_H-M   'P 1'
#
loop_
_entity.id
_entity.type
_entity.pdbx_description
1 polymer ?
#
loop_
_entity_poly.entity_id
_entity_poly.type
_entity_poly.pdbx_seq_one_letter_code
_entity_poly.pdbx_strand_id
1 'polypeptide(L)'
;MQAIKRWFGWTAVIGPIHMCEQLLFGIDEVDELKGFANSYYSLFSNPDYGTVFLVTISFSLINLIVYGLLKGGRARLAAMGFFALVSVGEMHHIIKTIVHAAYDIGTTTAIPFVIFGVLLSRELIWEFRKTSSSNAPVVEAAYQQA
;
A
#
# COMPACT_ATOMS: atom_id res chain seq x y z
N MET A 1 -8.22 9.20 13.72
CA MET A 1 -8.70 7.81 13.46
C MET A 1 -9.93 7.66 12.56
N GLN A 2 -11.02 8.43 12.70
CA GLN A 2 -12.22 8.26 11.84
C GLN A 2 -11.94 8.52 10.34
N ALA A 3 -11.12 9.53 10.02
CA ALA A 3 -10.71 9.81 8.64
C ALA A 3 -9.92 8.64 8.01
N ILE A 4 -8.98 8.05 8.75
CA ILE A 4 -8.21 6.87 8.33
C ILE A 4 -9.16 5.71 7.99
N LYS A 5 -10.11 5.39 8.88
CA LYS A 5 -11.12 4.35 8.63
C LYS A 5 -11.94 4.62 7.38
N ARG A 6 -12.36 5.88 7.18
CA ARG A 6 -13.14 6.29 6.01
C ARG A 6 -12.37 6.08 4.71
N TRP A 7 -11.13 6.59 4.62
CA TRP A 7 -10.34 6.47 3.40
C TRP A 7 -9.91 5.04 3.13
N PHE A 8 -9.54 4.29 4.16
CA PHE A 8 -9.27 2.85 4.04
C PHE A 8 -10.51 2.06 3.59
N GLY A 9 -11.69 2.41 4.10
CA GLY A 9 -12.94 1.81 3.65
C GLY A 9 -13.18 2.02 2.17
N TRP A 10 -12.93 3.24 1.67
CA TRP A 10 -13.02 3.52 0.24
C TRP A 10 -11.98 2.77 -0.60
N THR A 11 -10.72 2.66 -0.14
CA THR A 11 -9.71 1.84 -0.83
C THR A 11 -10.12 0.36 -0.87
N ALA A 12 -10.75 -0.15 0.20
CA ALA A 12 -11.22 -1.53 0.26
C ALA A 12 -12.42 -1.80 -0.66
N VAL A 13 -13.23 -0.78 -0.97
CA VAL A 13 -14.36 -0.89 -1.91
C VAL A 13 -13.89 -0.75 -3.36
N ILE A 14 -13.00 0.21 -3.63
CA ILE A 14 -12.55 0.46 -5.01
C ILE A 14 -11.62 -0.63 -5.54
N GLY A 15 -10.83 -1.29 -4.68
CA GLY A 15 -9.92 -2.36 -5.09
C GLY A 15 -10.61 -3.52 -5.82
N PRO A 16 -11.67 -4.12 -5.27
CA PRO A 16 -12.47 -5.12 -5.99
C PRO A 16 -13.09 -4.59 -7.29
N ILE A 17 -13.56 -3.34 -7.31
CA ILE A 17 -14.12 -2.71 -8.51
C ILE A 17 -13.05 -2.55 -9.59
N HIS A 18 -11.83 -2.17 -9.20
CA HIS A 18 -10.67 -2.06 -10.08
C HIS A 18 -10.30 -3.41 -10.69
N MET A 19 -10.25 -4.46 -9.86
CA MET A 19 -10.04 -5.82 -10.35
C MET A 19 -11.16 -6.28 -11.31
N CYS A 20 -12.41 -5.90 -11.05
CA CYS A 20 -13.51 -6.18 -11.99
C CYS A 20 -13.34 -5.46 -13.32
N GLU A 21 -12.88 -4.20 -13.35
CA GLU A 21 -12.56 -3.48 -14.60
C GLU A 21 -11.49 -4.25 -15.39
N GLN A 22 -10.38 -4.62 -14.76
CA GLN A 22 -9.32 -5.40 -15.41
C GLN A 22 -9.82 -6.77 -15.91
N LEU A 23 -10.62 -7.49 -15.13
CA LEU A 23 -11.16 -8.78 -15.56
C LEU A 23 -12.15 -8.67 -16.72
N LEU A 24 -12.91 -7.58 -16.81
CA LEU A 24 -13.94 -7.38 -17.85
C LEU A 24 -13.36 -6.86 -19.17
N PHE A 25 -12.36 -5.98 -19.11
CA PHE A 25 -11.83 -5.29 -20.28
C PHE A 25 -10.48 -5.82 -20.75
N GLY A 26 -9.79 -6.62 -19.93
CA GLY A 26 -8.49 -7.23 -20.24
C GLY A 26 -7.43 -6.91 -19.18
N ILE A 27 -6.47 -7.82 -18.99
CA ILE A 27 -5.36 -7.63 -18.06
C ILE A 27 -4.07 -7.52 -18.88
N ASP A 28 -3.76 -6.30 -19.30
CA ASP A 28 -2.53 -6.01 -20.04
C ASP A 28 -1.28 -6.21 -19.15
N GLU A 29 -1.43 -6.11 -17.82
CA GLU A 29 -0.35 -6.35 -16.86
C GLU A 29 0.13 -7.80 -16.83
N VAL A 30 -0.60 -8.77 -17.39
CA VAL A 30 -0.20 -10.19 -17.29
C VAL A 30 1.18 -10.42 -17.91
N ASP A 31 1.48 -9.80 -19.05
CA ASP A 31 2.77 -9.99 -19.70
C ASP A 31 3.89 -9.25 -19.00
N GLU A 32 3.61 -8.08 -18.41
CA GLU A 32 4.55 -7.38 -17.51
C GLU A 32 4.85 -8.23 -16.26
N LEU A 33 3.82 -8.80 -15.63
CA LEU A 33 3.95 -9.68 -14.46
C LEU A 33 4.71 -10.96 -14.78
N LYS A 34 4.49 -11.58 -15.95
CA LYS A 34 5.31 -12.70 -16.42
C LYS A 34 6.76 -12.28 -16.61
N GLY A 35 7.02 -11.09 -17.17
CA GLY A 35 8.36 -10.54 -17.32
C GLY A 35 9.08 -10.37 -15.97
N PHE A 36 8.39 -9.79 -14.98
CA PHE A 36 8.89 -9.67 -13.62
C PHE A 36 9.14 -11.03 -12.96
N ALA A 37 8.19 -11.97 -13.10
CA ALA A 37 8.33 -13.32 -12.56
C ALA A 37 9.53 -14.05 -13.18
N ASN A 38 9.71 -13.98 -14.50
CA ASN A 38 10.85 -14.57 -15.19
C ASN A 38 12.18 -13.97 -14.73
N SER A 39 12.22 -12.64 -14.57
CA SER A 39 13.39 -11.92 -14.08
C SER A 39 13.72 -12.28 -12.62
N TYR A 40 12.70 -12.53 -11.80
CA TYR A 40 12.86 -13.01 -10.44
C TYR A 40 13.38 -14.46 -10.39
N TYR A 41 12.77 -15.37 -11.16
CA TYR A 41 13.16 -16.78 -11.17
C TYR A 41 14.56 -17.02 -11.72
N SER A 42 15.05 -16.16 -12.62
CA SER A 42 16.42 -16.24 -13.15
C SER A 42 17.50 -15.97 -12.09
N LEU A 43 17.14 -15.38 -10.94
CA LEU A 43 18.05 -15.19 -9.81
C LEU A 43 18.34 -16.49 -9.05
N PHE A 44 17.59 -17.56 -9.31
CA PHE A 44 17.69 -18.84 -8.61
C PHE A 44 18.17 -19.91 -9.58
N SER A 45 19.14 -20.73 -9.15
CA SER A 45 19.58 -21.91 -9.90
C SER A 45 18.50 -23.01 -9.96
N ASN A 46 17.57 -23.01 -9.00
CA ASN A 46 16.37 -23.83 -8.99
C ASN A 46 15.13 -22.93 -8.78
N PRO A 47 14.20 -22.85 -9.77
CA PRO A 47 12.97 -22.07 -9.66
C PRO A 47 12.10 -22.41 -8.44
N ASP A 48 12.10 -23.67 -7.98
CA ASP A 48 11.32 -24.10 -6.82
C ASP A 48 11.73 -23.34 -5.55
N TYR A 49 13.03 -23.07 -5.39
CA TYR A 49 13.52 -22.27 -4.27
C TYR A 49 13.09 -20.81 -4.38
N GLY A 50 13.03 -20.27 -5.59
CA GLY A 50 12.43 -18.96 -5.85
C GLY A 50 10.97 -18.94 -5.42
N THR A 51 10.17 -19.95 -5.80
CA THR A 51 8.76 -20.01 -5.40
C THR A 51 8.60 -20.10 -3.88
N VAL A 52 9.36 -20.96 -3.21
CA VAL A 52 9.34 -21.10 -1.74
C VAL A 52 9.73 -19.77 -1.07
N PHE A 53 10.75 -19.08 -1.59
CA PHE A 53 11.19 -17.80 -1.05
C PHE A 53 10.13 -16.71 -1.24
N LEU A 54 9.53 -16.60 -2.43
CA LEU A 54 8.46 -15.65 -2.72
C LEU A 54 7.27 -15.86 -1.79
N VAL A 55 6.80 -17.12 -1.66
CA VAL A 55 5.70 -17.48 -0.76
C VAL A 55 6.05 -17.14 0.69
N THR A 56 7.28 -17.44 1.13
CA THR A 56 7.74 -17.14 2.49
C THR A 56 7.75 -15.64 2.77
N ILE A 57 8.22 -14.81 1.82
CA ILE A 57 8.20 -13.35 1.94
C ILE A 57 6.77 -12.83 2.00
N SER A 58 5.90 -13.26 1.07
CA SER A 58 4.50 -12.83 1.02
C SER A 58 3.76 -13.20 2.30
N PHE A 59 3.92 -14.44 2.78
CA PHE A 59 3.35 -14.90 4.04
C PHE A 59 3.87 -14.09 5.22
N SER A 60 5.18 -13.85 5.31
CA SER A 60 5.80 -13.05 6.38
C SER A 60 5.29 -11.62 6.38
N LEU A 61 5.17 -11.00 5.19
CA LEU A 61 4.63 -9.65 5.03
C LEU A 61 3.18 -9.56 5.53
N ILE A 62 2.32 -10.50 5.15
CA ILE A 62 0.93 -10.55 5.62
C ILE A 62 0.89 -10.67 7.15
N ASN A 63 1.70 -11.56 7.74
CA ASN A 63 1.76 -11.72 9.19
C ASN A 63 2.27 -10.45 9.90
N LEU A 64 3.26 -9.76 9.33
CA LEU A 64 3.75 -8.48 9.86
C LEU A 64 2.68 -7.38 9.80
N ILE A 65 1.89 -7.33 8.73
CA ILE A 65 0.76 -6.41 8.59
C ILE A 65 -0.29 -6.73 9.67
N VAL A 66 -0.72 -7.98 9.79
CA VAL A 66 -1.70 -8.42 10.79
C VAL A 66 -1.21 -8.11 12.21
N TYR A 67 0.03 -8.48 12.52
CA TYR A 67 0.64 -8.17 13.81
C TYR A 67 0.69 -6.66 14.08
N GLY A 68 1.06 -5.85 13.08
CA GLY A 68 1.05 -4.39 13.19
C GLY A 68 -0.34 -3.83 13.48
N LEU A 69 -1.37 -4.35 12.80
CA LEU A 69 -2.77 -3.98 13.03
C LEU A 69 -3.22 -4.33 14.47
N LEU A 70 -2.84 -5.51 14.97
CA LEU A 70 -3.18 -5.99 16.32
C LEU A 70 -2.42 -5.22 17.42
N LYS A 71 -1.13 -4.96 17.23
CA LYS A 71 -0.29 -4.23 18.19
C LYS A 71 -0.76 -2.79 18.42
N GLY A 72 -1.41 -2.19 17.44
CA GLY A 72 -1.91 -0.81 17.55
C GLY A 72 -0.79 0.24 17.44
N GLY A 73 -1.09 1.46 17.91
CA GLY A 73 -0.15 2.59 17.92
C GLY A 73 0.49 2.85 16.55
N ARG A 74 1.81 3.08 16.54
CA ARG A 74 2.60 3.37 15.31
C ARG A 74 2.72 2.15 14.40
N ALA A 75 2.73 0.93 14.94
CA ALA A 75 2.82 -0.29 14.13
C ALA A 75 1.58 -0.45 13.24
N ARG A 76 0.39 -0.12 13.77
CA ARG A 76 -0.85 -0.08 12.98
C ARG A 76 -0.78 0.96 11.86
N LEU A 77 -0.23 2.14 12.13
CA LEU A 77 -0.08 3.18 11.09
C LEU A 77 0.86 2.73 9.98
N ALA A 78 1.96 2.04 10.32
CA ALA A 78 2.88 1.46 9.35
C ALA A 78 2.20 0.37 8.50
N ALA A 79 1.46 -0.54 9.14
CA ALA A 79 0.69 -1.57 8.44
C ALA A 79 -0.36 -0.98 7.49
N MET A 80 -1.06 0.08 7.92
CA MET A 80 -2.00 0.81 7.05
C MET A 80 -1.30 1.57 5.92
N GLY A 81 -0.05 2.00 6.13
CA GLY A 81 0.78 2.63 5.12
C GLY A 81 1.04 1.73 3.91
N PHE A 82 1.16 0.42 4.12
CA PHE A 82 1.28 -0.54 3.02
C PHE A 82 0.09 -0.46 2.06
N PHE A 83 -1.14 -0.49 2.58
CA PHE A 83 -2.34 -0.39 1.75
C PHE A 83 -2.46 0.97 1.05
N ALA A 84 -2.01 2.04 1.70
CA ALA A 84 -1.98 3.37 1.09
C ALA A 84 -0.98 3.42 -0.09
N LEU A 85 0.19 2.80 0.06
CA LEU A 85 1.19 2.69 -1.00
C LEU A 85 0.69 1.87 -2.19
N VAL A 86 0.06 0.72 -1.93
CA VAL A 86 -0.56 -0.09 -3.00
C VAL A 86 -1.59 0.74 -3.76
N SER A 87 -2.49 1.43 -3.05
CA SER A 87 -3.52 2.27 -3.67
C SER A 87 -2.94 3.41 -4.52
N VAL A 88 -1.83 4.02 -4.09
CA VAL A 88 -1.12 5.05 -4.87
C VAL A 88 -0.36 4.43 -6.05
N GLY A 89 0.11 3.19 -5.91
CA GLY A 89 0.80 2.45 -6.96
C GLY A 89 -0.03 2.24 -8.21
N GLU A 90 -1.37 2.21 -8.09
CA GLU A 90 -2.31 2.16 -9.22
C GLU A 90 -2.22 3.37 -10.16
N MET A 91 -1.48 4.42 -9.77
CA MET A 91 -1.13 5.54 -10.65
C MET A 91 -0.41 5.08 -11.92
N HIS A 92 0.18 3.89 -11.96
CA HIS A 92 0.81 3.35 -13.16
C HIS A 92 -0.17 3.27 -14.35
N HIS A 93 -1.44 2.94 -14.15
CA HIS A 93 -2.48 2.96 -15.21
C HIS A 93 -2.71 4.36 -15.78
N ILE A 94 -2.74 5.37 -14.91
CA ILE A 94 -2.89 6.78 -15.31
C ILE A 94 -1.67 7.22 -16.12
N ILE A 95 -0.48 6.85 -15.66
CA ILE A 95 0.78 7.14 -16.36
C ILE A 95 0.80 6.46 -17.73
N LYS A 96 0.46 5.17 -17.82
CA LYS A 96 0.37 4.43 -19.09
C LYS A 96 -0.60 5.11 -20.04
N THR A 97 -1.78 5.51 -19.56
CA THR A 97 -2.77 6.22 -20.37
C THR A 97 -2.22 7.51 -20.97
N ILE A 98 -1.50 8.30 -20.18
CA ILE A 98 -0.91 9.57 -20.63
C ILE A 98 0.23 9.32 -21.62
N VAL A 99 1.15 8.41 -21.29
CA VAL A 99 2.35 8.13 -22.09
C VAL A 99 1.99 7.55 -23.45
N HIS A 100 1.01 6.65 -23.51
CA HIS A 100 0.57 6.03 -24.76
C HIS A 100 -0.50 6.85 -25.50
N ALA A 101 -1.00 7.93 -24.90
CA ALA A 101 -2.12 8.72 -25.40
C ALA A 101 -3.34 7.85 -25.80
N ALA A 102 -3.53 6.76 -25.06
CA ALA A 102 -4.55 5.75 -25.30
C ALA A 102 -5.10 5.28 -23.94
N TYR A 103 -6.36 4.86 -23.89
CA TYR A 103 -6.93 4.35 -22.65
C TYR A 103 -6.26 3.02 -22.24
N ASP A 104 -5.71 2.99 -21.04
CA ASP A 104 -5.15 1.80 -20.39
C ASP A 104 -6.21 1.20 -19.44
N ILE A 105 -6.44 -0.11 -19.55
CA ILE A 105 -7.48 -0.81 -18.80
C ILE A 105 -7.16 -0.72 -17.30
N GLY A 106 -8.14 -0.30 -16.49
CA GLY A 106 -7.93 -0.05 -15.07
C GLY A 106 -7.80 1.44 -14.74
N THR A 107 -7.58 2.32 -15.74
CA THR A 107 -7.39 3.76 -15.51
C THR A 107 -8.60 4.42 -14.87
N THR A 108 -9.83 4.02 -15.24
CA THR A 108 -11.04 4.68 -14.75
C THR A 108 -11.19 4.50 -13.24
N THR A 109 -10.95 3.29 -12.73
CA THR A 109 -10.99 3.01 -11.30
C THR A 109 -9.67 3.33 -10.58
N ALA A 110 -8.54 3.37 -11.28
CA ALA A 110 -7.26 3.81 -10.72
C ALA A 110 -7.32 5.26 -10.23
N ILE A 111 -8.04 6.16 -10.92
CA ILE A 111 -8.20 7.56 -10.49
C ILE A 111 -8.75 7.67 -9.05
N PRO A 112 -9.95 7.16 -8.72
CA PRO A 112 -10.45 7.20 -7.35
C PRO A 112 -9.56 6.39 -6.39
N PHE A 113 -8.96 5.28 -6.84
CA PHE A 113 -8.07 4.48 -6.00
C PHE A 113 -6.83 5.27 -5.53
N VAL A 114 -6.17 5.98 -6.45
CA VAL A 114 -5.03 6.86 -6.17
C VAL A 114 -5.45 8.02 -5.28
N ILE A 115 -6.58 8.67 -5.57
CA ILE A 115 -7.10 9.77 -4.74
C ILE A 115 -7.28 9.31 -3.28
N PHE A 116 -7.93 8.17 -3.06
CA PHE A 116 -8.14 7.64 -1.72
C PHE A 116 -6.83 7.17 -1.07
N GLY A 117 -5.90 6.62 -1.85
CA GLY A 117 -4.55 6.27 -1.40
C GLY A 117 -3.75 7.49 -0.91
N VAL A 118 -3.79 8.61 -1.64
CA VAL A 118 -3.15 9.88 -1.25
C VAL A 118 -3.80 10.45 0.01
N LEU A 119 -5.13 10.48 0.08
CA LEU A 119 -5.85 10.96 1.26
C LEU A 119 -5.57 10.08 2.49
N LEU A 120 -5.53 8.76 2.33
CA LEU A 120 -5.15 7.84 3.39
C LEU A 120 -3.71 8.10 3.84
N SER A 121 -2.75 8.22 2.90
CA SER A 121 -1.35 8.51 3.20
C SER A 121 -1.19 9.81 4.00
N ARG A 122 -1.91 10.86 3.60
CA ARG A 122 -1.91 12.15 4.31
C ARG A 122 -2.35 12.00 5.76
N GLU A 123 -3.47 11.31 6.01
CA GLU A 123 -3.99 11.10 7.36
C GLU A 123 -3.06 10.23 8.21
N LEU A 124 -2.43 9.22 7.61
CA LEU A 124 -1.44 8.37 8.30
C LEU A 124 -0.21 9.17 8.74
N ILE A 125 0.35 10.00 7.85
CA ILE A 125 1.50 10.87 8.15
C ILE A 125 1.15 11.83 9.29
N TRP A 126 -0.03 12.43 9.25
CA TRP A 126 -0.47 13.37 10.27
C TRP A 126 -0.63 12.68 11.64
N GLU A 127 -1.28 11.51 11.69
CA GLU A 127 -1.44 10.75 12.94
C GLU A 127 -0.09 10.27 13.50
N PHE A 128 0.83 9.88 12.61
CA PHE A 128 2.18 9.45 13.00
C PHE A 128 2.99 10.59 13.63
N ARG A 129 2.89 11.80 13.08
CA ARG A 129 3.51 13.01 13.63
C ARG A 129 2.96 13.34 15.02
N LYS A 130 1.64 13.27 15.21
CA LYS A 130 0.99 13.51 16.52
C LYS A 130 1.43 12.55 17.60
N THR A 131 1.57 11.26 17.26
CA THR A 131 2.03 10.24 18.20
C THR A 131 3.50 10.45 18.61
N SER A 132 4.28 11.10 17.76
CA SER A 132 5.69 11.41 18.05
C SER A 132 5.82 12.62 18.99
N SER A 133 4.94 13.62 18.85
CA SER A 133 4.94 14.81 19.70
C SER A 133 4.37 14.56 21.11
N SER A 134 3.43 13.62 21.28
CA SER A 134 2.87 13.29 22.61
C SER A 134 3.82 12.50 23.51
N ASN A 135 4.85 11.88 22.94
CA ASN A 135 5.84 11.07 23.65
C ASN A 135 7.15 11.82 23.92
N ALA A 136 7.23 13.12 23.61
CA ALA A 136 8.36 13.93 24.02
C ALA A 136 8.41 13.96 25.56
N PRO A 137 9.54 13.63 26.21
CA PRO A 137 9.65 13.73 27.65
C PRO A 137 9.33 15.17 28.06
N VAL A 138 8.50 15.34 29.10
CA VAL A 138 8.31 16.62 29.76
C VAL A 138 9.64 16.95 30.46
N VAL A 139 10.59 17.52 29.71
CA VAL A 139 11.87 18.00 30.25
C VAL A 139 11.67 19.26 31.10
N GLU A 140 10.45 19.82 31.13
CA GLU A 140 10.15 21.11 31.74
C GLU A 140 9.67 21.07 33.21
N ALA A 141 9.39 19.89 33.77
CA ALA A 141 8.93 19.80 35.18
C ALA A 141 10.07 19.75 36.21
N ALA A 142 11.33 19.61 35.78
CA ALA A 142 12.48 19.51 36.69
C ALA A 142 13.16 20.86 37.01
N TYR A 143 12.76 21.96 36.36
CA TYR A 143 13.37 23.29 36.55
C TYR A 143 12.52 24.27 37.38
N GLN A 144 11.40 23.85 37.96
CA GLN A 144 10.58 24.69 38.85
C GLN A 144 10.71 24.35 40.36
N GLN A 145 11.71 23.55 40.75
CA GLN A 145 11.98 23.24 42.16
C GLN A 145 13.44 23.44 42.59
N ALA A 146 14.20 24.29 41.89
CA ALA A 146 15.56 24.69 42.28
C ALA A 146 15.59 26.16 42.69
#